data_AF-A0A966IR00-F1
#
_entry.id   AF-A0A966IR00-F1
#
_cell.length_a   1.000
_cell.length_b   1.000
_cell.length_c   1.000
_cell.angle_alpha   90.00
_cell.angle_beta   90.00
_cell.angle_gamma   90.00
#
_symmetry.space_group_name_H-M   'P 1'
#
loop_
_entity.id
_entity.type
_entity.pdbx_description
1 polymer ?
#
loop_
_entity_poly.entity_id
_entity_poly.type
_entity_poly.pdbx_seq_one_letter_code
_entity_poly.pdbx_strand_id
1 'polypeptide(L)' 'AASANIQTPDPAIGDIPVAQSRMDDFSINLALSNSFGFGGTNATLALRKV' A
#
# COMPACT_ATOMS: atom_id res chain seq x y z
N ALA A 1 -5.65 9.68 5.36
CA ALA A 1 -5.51 8.92 6.62
C ALA A 1 -4.24 8.09 6.56
N ALA A 2 -3.61 7.80 7.70
CA ALA A 2 -2.45 6.91 7.79
C ALA A 2 -2.89 5.44 7.93
N SER A 3 -1.95 4.49 7.94
CA SER A 3 -2.18 3.08 8.30
C SER A 3 -2.49 2.93 9.79
N ALA A 4 -3.68 3.37 10.22
CA ALA A 4 -4.03 3.56 11.63
C ALA A 4 -4.02 2.28 12.48
N ASN A 5 -4.04 1.11 11.85
CA ASN A 5 -4.08 -0.19 12.54
C ASN A 5 -2.69 -0.75 12.88
N ILE A 6 -1.60 -0.07 12.48
CA ILE A 6 -0.24 -0.52 12.76
C ILE A 6 0.20 0.01 14.13
N GLN A 7 0.31 -0.89 15.12
CA GLN A 7 0.85 -0.59 16.45
C GLN A 7 2.17 -1.32 16.69
N THR A 8 2.20 -2.61 16.36
CA THR A 8 3.39 -3.47 16.44
C THR A 8 3.57 -4.16 15.10
N PRO A 9 4.50 -3.70 14.25
CA PRO A 9 4.77 -4.34 12.97
C PRO A 9 5.20 -5.80 13.15
N ASP A 10 4.75 -6.68 12.27
CA ASP A 10 5.19 -8.07 12.24
C ASP A 10 6.68 -8.13 11.83
N PRO A 11 7.57 -8.82 12.55
CA PRO A 11 8.97 -8.97 12.16
C PRO A 11 9.17 -9.49 10.72
N ALA A 12 8.24 -10.29 10.20
CA ALA A 12 8.27 -10.82 8.83
C ALA A 12 8.06 -9.74 7.75
N ILE A 13 7.58 -8.55 8.12
CA ILE A 13 7.45 -7.43 7.19
C ILE A 13 8.82 -6.93 6.70
N GLY A 14 9.90 -7.17 7.47
CA GLY A 14 11.25 -6.73 7.16
C GLY A 14 11.32 -5.22 6.89
N ASP A 15 11.94 -4.86 5.76
CA ASP A 15 12.22 -3.48 5.38
C ASP A 15 11.13 -2.84 4.50
N ILE A 16 9.92 -3.40 4.43
CA ILE A 16 8.84 -2.83 3.61
C ILE A 16 8.44 -1.45 4.16
N PRO A 17 8.53 -0.36 3.36
CA PRO A 17 8.29 1.00 3.83
C PRO A 17 6.80 1.32 3.88
N VAL A 18 6.13 0.90 4.96
CA VAL A 18 4.70 1.19 5.17
C VAL A 18 4.51 2.59 5.77
N ALA A 19 3.62 3.39 5.18
CA ALA A 19 3.29 4.71 5.71
C ALA A 19 2.55 4.61 7.06
N GLN A 20 3.23 4.97 8.15
CA GLN A 20 2.69 4.95 9.53
C GLN A 20 2.04 6.28 9.94
N SER A 21 2.34 7.38 9.24
CA SER A 21 1.75 8.70 9.47
C SER A 21 1.15 9.25 8.17
N ARG A 22 0.29 10.26 8.29
CA ARG A 22 -0.26 10.96 7.13
C ARG A 22 0.86 11.79 6.50
N MET A 23 1.06 11.62 5.19
CA MET A 23 1.98 12.44 4.40
C MET A 23 1.16 13.48 3.63
N ASP A 24 1.53 14.74 3.81
CA ASP A 24 0.91 15.88 3.14
C ASP A 24 1.78 16.38 2.00
N ASP A 25 1.14 17.00 1.00
CA ASP A 25 1.79 17.57 -0.18
C ASP A 25 2.67 16.57 -0.97
N PHE A 26 2.41 15.27 -0.80
CA PHE A 26 3.15 14.20 -1.48
C PHE A 26 2.62 13.97 -2.89
N SER A 27 3.49 14.05 -3.90
CA SER A 27 3.12 13.79 -5.29
C SER A 27 3.15 12.30 -5.62
N ILE A 28 1.98 11.71 -5.82
CA ILE A 28 1.83 10.34 -6.31
C ILE A 28 1.78 10.34 -7.85
N ASN A 29 2.86 9.89 -8.49
CA ASN A 29 2.94 9.79 -9.95
C ASN A 29 2.37 8.46 -10.48
N LEU A 30 2.42 7.42 -9.67
CA LEU A 30 1.94 6.07 -9.97
C LEU A 30 1.37 5.45 -8.70
N ALA A 31 0.15 4.93 -8.78
CA ALA A 31 -0.47 4.12 -7.73
C ALA A 31 -0.74 2.72 -8.27
N LEU A 32 -0.37 1.70 -7.50
CA LEU A 32 -0.68 0.31 -7.79
C LEU A 32 -1.75 -0.17 -6.81
N SER A 33 -2.89 -0.62 -7.34
CA SER A 33 -3.91 -1.33 -6.58
C SER A 33 -3.85 -2.80 -6.93
N ASN A 34 -3.69 -3.67 -5.94
CA ASN A 34 -3.58 -5.10 -6.14
C ASN A 34 -4.52 -5.85 -5.21
N SER A 35 -5.20 -6.87 -5.74
CA SER A 35 -6.19 -7.64 -4.98
C SER A 35 -6.12 -9.12 -5.33
N PHE A 36 -6.13 -9.96 -4.29
CA PHE A 36 -6.18 -11.41 -4.38
C PHE A 36 -7.56 -11.92 -3.96
N GLY A 37 -8.21 -12.69 -4.82
CA GLY A 37 -9.49 -13.34 -4.58
C GLY A 37 -9.34 -14.85 -4.35
N PHE A 38 -10.38 -15.44 -3.75
CA PHE A 38 -10.49 -16.89 -3.60
C PHE A 38 -10.36 -17.62 -4.95
N GLY A 39 -9.84 -18.85 -4.93
CA GLY A 39 -9.60 -19.63 -6.14
C GLY A 39 -8.35 -19.21 -6.94
N GLY A 40 -7.44 -18.43 -6.33
CA GLY A 40 -6.17 -18.05 -6.94
C GLY A 40 -6.26 -16.92 -7.95
N THR A 41 -7.32 -16.11 -7.91
CA THR A 41 -7.47 -14.96 -8.82
C THR A 41 -6.67 -13.78 -8.30
N ASN A 42 -5.91 -13.11 -9.18
CA ASN A 42 -5.25 -11.84 -8.89
C ASN A 42 -5.71 -10.78 -9.90
N ALA A 43 -5.98 -9.57 -9.43
CA ALA A 43 -6.26 -8.41 -10.26
C ALA A 43 -5.39 -7.23 -9.81
N THR A 44 -4.67 -6.65 -10.77
CA THR A 44 -3.77 -5.52 -10.54
C THR A 44 -4.14 -4.36 -11.46
N LEU A 45 -4.26 -3.15 -10.89
CA LEU A 45 -4.50 -1.90 -11.60
C LEU A 45 -3.34 -0.94 -11.33
N ALA A 46 -2.77 -0.36 -12.39
CA ALA A 46 -1.76 0.69 -12.30
C ALA A 46 -2.35 2.01 -12.81
N LEU A 47 -2.37 3.02 -11.94
CA LEU A 47 -2.92 4.34 -12.21
C LEU A 47 -1.77 5.35 -12.26
N ARG A 48 -1.53 5.92 -13.44
CA ARG A 48 -0.49 6.94 -13.63
C ARG A 48 -1.12 8.31 -13.77
N LYS A 49 -0.53 9.30 -13.09
CA LYS A 49 -0.85 10.72 -13.31
C LYS A 49 -0.31 11.14 -14.69
N VAL A 50 -1.17 11.73 -15.51
CA VAL A 50 -0.82 12.29 -16.83
C VAL A 50 -0.55 13.79 -16.70
#